data_AF-M0I2B3-F1
#
_entry.id   AF-M0I2B3-F1
#
_cell.length_a   1.000
_cell.length_b   1.000
_cell.length_c   1.000
_cell.angle_alpha   90.00
_cell.angle_beta   90.00
_cell.angle_gamma   90.00
#
_symmetry.space_group_name_H-M   'P 1'
#
loop_
_entity.id
_entity.type
_entity.pdbx_description
1 polymer ?
#
loop_
_entity_poly.entity_id
_entity_poly.type
_entity_poly.pdbx_seq_one_letter_code
_entity_poly.pdbx_strand_id
1 'polypeptide(L)'
;MVNVSPISLVAIVVGLGCFALGGRLLKSAAAARRVARSDDPEFVLDPTREDPPDDELDGDDLERGFMLLVFGALALLFAAISL
;
A
#
# COMPACT_ATOMS: atom_id res chain seq x y z
N MET A 1 -29.16 -3.03 -20.77
CA MET A 1 -28.50 -1.71 -20.62
C MET A 1 -28.29 -1.50 -19.14
N VAL A 2 -27.04 -1.59 -18.68
CA VAL A 2 -26.68 -1.30 -17.29
C VAL A 2 -26.83 0.20 -17.10
N ASN A 3 -27.76 0.64 -16.25
CA ASN A 3 -28.06 2.06 -16.06
C ASN A 3 -27.08 2.63 -15.04
N VAL A 4 -25.89 2.99 -15.50
CA VAL A 4 -24.80 3.47 -14.63
C VAL A 4 -25.20 4.81 -14.01
N SER A 5 -25.42 4.82 -12.71
CA SER A 5 -25.69 6.07 -11.99
C SER A 5 -24.41 6.92 -11.91
N PRO A 6 -24.51 8.26 -11.87
CA PRO A 6 -23.35 9.13 -11.63
C PRO A 6 -22.58 8.76 -10.35
N ILE A 7 -23.31 8.29 -9.34
CA ILE A 7 -22.76 7.87 -8.05
C ILE A 7 -21.88 6.62 -8.23
N SER A 8 -22.34 5.62 -8.98
CA SER A 8 -21.57 4.42 -9.30
C SER A 8 -20.28 4.78 -10.06
N LEU A 9 -20.35 5.76 -10.97
CA LEU A 9 -19.20 6.26 -11.73
C LEU A 9 -18.13 6.91 -10.83
N VAL A 10 -18.56 7.79 -9.91
CA VAL A 10 -17.67 8.43 -8.93
C VAL A 10 -17.04 7.37 -8.01
N ALA A 11 -17.83 6.40 -7.55
CA ALA A 11 -17.34 5.33 -6.71
C ALA A 11 -16.28 4.46 -7.41
N ILE A 12 -16.42 4.19 -8.71
CA ILE A 12 -15.39 3.47 -9.49
C ILE A 12 -14.10 4.28 -9.59
N VAL A 13 -14.19 5.57 -9.94
CA VAL A 13 -13.01 6.43 -10.14
C VAL A 13 -12.24 6.61 -8.83
N VAL A 14 -12.95 6.94 -7.75
CA VAL A 14 -12.36 7.10 -6.41
C VAL A 14 -11.83 5.77 -5.91
N GLY A 15 -12.59 4.69 -6.07
CA GLY A 15 -12.20 3.34 -5.66
C GLY A 15 -10.91 2.87 -6.32
N LEU A 16 -10.82 2.97 -7.65
CA LEU A 16 -9.61 2.64 -8.40
C LEU A 16 -8.43 3.56 -8.03
N GLY A 17 -8.67 4.86 -7.85
CA GLY A 17 -7.64 5.82 -7.48
C GLY A 17 -7.01 5.50 -6.12
N CYS A 18 -7.84 5.34 -5.09
CA CYS A 18 -7.39 4.97 -3.75
C CYS A 18 -6.70 3.61 -3.73
N PHE A 19 -7.26 2.62 -4.42
CA PHE A 19 -6.69 1.28 -4.48
C PHE A 19 -5.32 1.26 -5.18
N ALA A 20 -5.17 1.97 -6.29
CA ALA A 20 -3.91 2.06 -7.02
C ALA A 20 -2.82 2.81 -6.23
N LEU A 21 -3.19 3.89 -5.53
CA LEU A 21 -2.27 4.65 -4.68
C LEU A 21 -1.84 3.85 -3.45
N GLY A 22 -2.78 3.21 -2.75
CA GLY A 22 -2.48 2.34 -1.61
C GLY A 22 -1.57 1.16 -1.99
N GLY A 23 -1.85 0.51 -3.12
CA GLY A 23 -1.02 -0.57 -3.64
C GLY A 23 0.40 -0.12 -4.05
N ARG A 24 0.54 1.11 -4.55
CA ARG A 24 1.86 1.69 -4.86
C ARG A 24 2.69 1.94 -3.61
N LEU A 25 2.11 2.52 -2.56
CA LEU A 25 2.78 2.80 -1.28
C LEU A 25 3.24 1.49 -0.59
N LEU A 26 2.40 0.46 -0.63
CA LEU A 26 2.75 -0.85 -0.08
C LEU A 26 3.82 -1.57 -0.91
N LYS A 27 3.82 -1.40 -2.23
CA LYS A 27 4.86 -1.97 -3.09
C LYS A 27 6.22 -1.30 -2.88
N SER A 28 6.26 0.02 -2.69
CA SER A 28 7.51 0.72 -2.31
C SER A 28 8.01 0.27 -0.95
N ALA A 29 7.13 0.14 0.05
CA ALA A 29 7.48 -0.39 1.36
C ALA A 29 8.04 -1.83 1.29
N ALA A 30 7.40 -2.70 0.50
CA ALA A 30 7.85 -4.08 0.31
C ALA A 30 9.17 -4.16 -0.49
N ALA A 31 9.41 -3.25 -1.42
CA ALA A 31 10.67 -3.15 -2.16
C ALA A 31 11.81 -2.66 -1.26
N ALA A 32 11.57 -1.65 -0.41
CA ALA A 32 12.52 -1.16 0.57
C ALA A 32 12.98 -2.29 1.51
N ARG A 33 12.05 -3.11 2.03
CA ARG A 33 12.39 -4.30 2.85
C ARG A 33 13.33 -5.31 2.17
N ARG A 34 13.27 -5.43 0.84
CA ARG A 34 14.12 -6.37 0.09
C ARG A 34 15.50 -5.77 -0.19
N VAL A 35 15.57 -4.47 -0.46
CA VAL A 35 16.83 -3.74 -0.70
C VAL A 35 17.64 -3.62 0.60
N ALA A 36 17.00 -3.20 1.71
CA ALA A 36 17.63 -3.17 3.04
C ALA A 36 18.25 -4.53 3.43
N ARG A 37 17.58 -5.63 3.06
CA ARG A 37 18.08 -6.99 3.32
C ARG A 37 19.19 -7.45 2.35
N SER A 38 19.32 -6.82 1.19
CA SER A 38 20.24 -7.24 0.13
C SER A 38 21.54 -6.42 0.09
N ASP A 39 21.51 -5.17 0.57
CA ASP A 39 22.66 -4.26 0.56
C ASP A 39 23.56 -4.38 1.79
N ASP A 40 23.36 -5.40 2.63
CA ASP A 40 24.13 -5.59 3.87
C ASP A 40 25.10 -6.79 3.77
N PRO A 41 26.28 -6.63 3.12
CA PRO A 41 27.31 -7.66 3.05
C PRO A 41 28.12 -7.82 4.35
N GLU A 42 27.92 -6.93 5.34
CA GLU A 42 28.62 -6.92 6.63
C GLU A 42 27.84 -7.71 7.71
N PHE A 43 26.54 -7.94 7.51
CA PHE A 43 25.64 -8.67 8.40
C PHE A 43 26.04 -10.15 8.65
N VAL A 44 26.93 -10.69 7.84
CA VAL A 44 27.38 -12.09 7.94
C VAL A 44 28.62 -12.24 8.86
N LEU A 45 29.28 -11.17 9.30
CA LEU A 45 30.64 -11.29 9.89
C LEU A 45 30.95 -10.54 11.20
N ASP A 46 30.05 -9.75 11.79
CA ASP A 46 30.33 -9.10 13.09
C ASP A 46 29.32 -9.51 14.20
N PRO A 47 29.71 -10.40 15.14
CA PRO A 47 28.85 -10.82 16.26
C PRO A 47 28.71 -9.78 17.39
N THR A 48 29.35 -8.62 17.31
CA THR A 48 29.44 -7.66 18.42
C THR A 48 28.73 -6.33 18.16
N ARG A 49 28.12 -6.15 17.00
CA ARG A 49 27.47 -4.89 16.61
C ARG A 49 26.10 -4.73 17.27
N GLU A 50 25.87 -3.56 17.87
CA GLU A 50 24.53 -3.09 18.31
C GLU A 50 23.58 -3.06 17.10
N ASP A 51 22.33 -3.47 17.32
CA ASP A 51 21.30 -3.68 16.30
C ASP A 51 21.33 -2.59 15.19
N PRO A 52 21.06 -2.97 13.92
CA PRO A 52 21.03 -2.01 12.82
C PRO A 52 20.11 -0.84 13.20
N PRO A 53 20.39 0.40 12.72
CA PRO A 53 19.43 1.47 12.87
C PRO A 53 18.10 0.94 12.33
N ASP A 54 17.05 0.98 13.14
CA ASP A 54 15.73 0.56 12.71
C ASP A 54 15.47 1.29 11.40
N ASP A 55 15.41 0.56 10.29
CA ASP A 55 14.82 1.04 9.05
C ASP A 55 13.34 1.22 9.39
N GLU A 56 13.05 2.33 10.06
CA GLU A 56 11.72 2.82 10.37
C GLU A 56 11.08 3.08 9.01
N LEU A 57 10.49 2.02 8.46
CA LEU A 57 9.34 2.15 7.60
C LEU A 57 8.42 3.13 8.31
N ASP A 58 8.34 4.34 7.79
CA ASP A 58 7.52 5.40 8.35
C ASP A 58 6.12 4.80 8.54
N GLY A 59 5.76 4.52 9.81
CA GLY A 59 4.57 3.73 10.14
C GLY A 59 3.32 4.36 9.54
N ASP A 60 3.38 5.68 9.42
CA ASP A 60 2.39 6.55 8.81
C ASP A 60 2.18 6.23 7.32
N ASP A 61 3.23 5.93 6.55
CA ASP A 61 3.11 5.58 5.13
C ASP A 61 2.47 4.20 4.93
N LEU A 62 2.79 3.25 5.82
CA LEU A 62 2.18 1.92 5.80
C LEU A 62 0.68 2.00 6.16
N GLU A 63 0.35 2.71 7.25
CA GLU A 63 -1.02 2.93 7.69
C GLU A 63 -1.84 3.64 6.62
N ARG A 64 -1.28 4.69 6.02
CA ARG A 64 -1.93 5.45 4.94
C ARG A 64 -2.12 4.61 3.68
N GLY A 65 -1.13 3.80 3.30
CA GLY A 65 -1.24 2.84 2.20
C GLY A 65 -2.36 1.81 2.43
N PHE A 66 -2.46 1.29 3.65
CA PHE A 66 -3.51 0.34 4.05
C PHE A 66 -4.90 0.99 4.06
N MET A 67 -5.05 2.19 4.65
CA MET A 67 -6.32 2.92 4.64
C MET A 67 -6.82 3.19 3.22
N LEU A 68 -5.93 3.62 2.31
CA LEU A 68 -6.28 3.86 0.91
C LEU A 68 -6.75 2.59 0.20
N LEU A 69 -6.13 1.43 0.48
CA LEU A 69 -6.60 0.14 -0.05
C LEU A 69 -8.00 -0.21 0.47
N VAL A 70 -8.23 -0.09 1.79
CA VAL A 70 -9.52 -0.45 2.41
C VAL A 70 -10.63 0.44 1.88
N PHE A 71 -10.45 1.77 1.89
CA PHE A 71 -11.46 2.70 1.37
C PHE A 71 -11.65 2.54 -0.14
N GLY A 72 -10.58 2.30 -0.90
CA GLY A 72 -10.67 2.01 -2.33
C GLY A 72 -11.50 0.75 -2.61
N ALA A 73 -11.24 -0.34 -1.89
CA ALA A 73 -11.97 -1.59 -2.01
C ALA A 73 -13.45 -1.44 -1.63
N LEU A 74 -13.75 -0.70 -0.56
CA LEU A 74 -15.14 -0.42 -0.15
C LEU A 74 -15.90 0.40 -1.20
N ALA A 75 -15.25 1.40 -1.81
CA ALA A 75 -15.86 2.18 -2.89
C ALA A 75 -16.13 1.32 -4.13
N LEU A 76 -15.20 0.42 -4.49
CA LEU A 76 -15.40 -0.53 -5.59
C LEU A 76 -16.51 -1.55 -5.29
N LEU A 77 -16.58 -2.04 -4.04
CA LEU A 77 -17.65 -2.93 -3.59
C LEU A 77 -19.01 -2.24 -3.69
N PHE A 78 -19.09 -1.00 -3.22
CA PHE A 78 -20.31 -0.19 -3.35
C PHE A 78 -20.70 0.00 -4.82
N ALA A 79 -19.75 0.35 -5.68
CA ALA A 79 -20.00 0.48 -7.10
C ALA A 79 -20.53 -0.82 -7.72
N ALA A 80 -19.95 -1.97 -7.35
CA ALA A 80 -20.34 -3.28 -7.88
C ALA A 80 -21.76 -3.69 -7.45
N ILE A 81 -22.17 -3.37 -6.23
CA ILE A 81 -23.52 -3.65 -5.73
C ILE A 81 -24.54 -2.65 -6.31
N SER A 82 -24.10 -1.43 -6.62
CA SER A 82 -24.93 -0.33 -7.12
C SER A 82 -25.04 -0.28 -8.66
N LEU A 83 -24.54 -1.29 -9.38
CA LEU A 83 -24.48 -1.32 -10.84
C LEU A 83 -25.65 -2.10 -11.47
#